data_AF-A0A7Y0TIF2-F1
#
_entry.id   AF-A0A7Y0TIF2-F1
#
_cell.length_a   1.000
_cell.length_b   1.000
_cell.length_c   1.000
_cell.angle_alpha   90.00
_cell.angle_beta   90.00
_cell.angle_gamma   90.00
#
_symmetry.space_group_name_H-M   'P 1'
#
loop_
_entity.id
_entity.type
_entity.pdbx_description
1 polymer ?
#
loop_
_entity_poly.entity_id
_entity_poly.type
_entity_poly.pdbx_seq_one_letter_code
_entity_poly.pdbx_strand_id
1 'polypeptide(L)'
;MQNPNSELIDAARKKFSRFRELSGQYGPEKAWETMLEGFPELQKQRMGPLLAKPALIEGFRLSIPYFKAIGMEMDVVDISNRGVDAALEIQKFCPYLEVCRDYGFDTPCHVICEMDIEASRRAFPEMKGEILCRQALGSPVCIFKYERPAK
;
A
#
# COMPACT_ATOMS: atom_id res chain seq x y z
N MET A 1 9.77 -18.76 18.32
CA MET A 1 9.53 -18.32 16.93
C MET A 1 8.52 -17.19 16.97
N GLN A 2 8.93 -15.96 16.68
CA GLN A 2 7.98 -14.86 16.50
C GLN A 2 7.18 -15.12 15.22
N ASN A 3 5.86 -14.96 15.30
CA ASN A 3 4.97 -15.13 14.16
C ASN A 3 5.22 -13.97 13.19
N PRO A 4 5.59 -14.19 11.92
CA PRO A 4 5.83 -13.11 10.94
C PRO A 4 4.68 -12.11 10.82
N ASN A 5 3.44 -12.54 11.13
CA ASN A 5 2.28 -11.64 11.20
C ASN A 5 2.43 -10.56 12.30
N SER A 6 3.20 -10.79 13.37
CA SER A 6 3.32 -9.82 14.46
C SER A 6 4.07 -8.57 14.05
N GLU A 7 5.17 -8.67 13.30
CA GLU A 7 6.02 -7.50 13.00
C GLU A 7 5.32 -6.44 12.14
N LEU A 8 4.46 -6.84 11.21
CA LEU A 8 3.74 -5.91 10.33
C LEU A 8 2.42 -5.45 10.87
N ILE A 9 1.75 -6.29 11.65
CA ILE A 9 0.68 -5.80 12.53
C ILE A 9 1.25 -4.76 13.51
N ASP A 10 2.45 -4.98 14.06
CA ASP A 10 3.10 -4.03 14.95
C ASP A 10 3.55 -2.75 14.21
N ALA A 11 4.02 -2.86 12.97
CA ALA A 11 4.29 -1.70 12.12
C ALA A 11 3.02 -0.89 11.81
N ALA A 12 1.90 -1.57 11.50
CA ALA A 12 0.62 -0.93 11.28
C ALA A 12 0.08 -0.28 12.56
N ARG A 13 0.16 -0.96 13.70
CA ARG A 13 -0.14 -0.43 15.04
C ARG A 13 0.63 0.85 15.31
N LYS A 14 1.94 0.87 15.03
CA LYS A 14 2.78 2.07 15.15
C LYS A 14 2.30 3.19 14.22
N LYS A 15 2.00 2.89 12.95
CA LYS A 15 1.44 3.88 12.00
C LYS A 15 0.12 4.46 12.50
N PHE A 16 -0.83 3.63 12.93
CA PHE A 16 -2.12 4.08 13.47
C PHE A 16 -1.96 4.91 14.73
N SER A 17 -1.16 4.44 15.69
CA SER A 17 -0.87 5.18 16.93
C SER A 17 -0.28 6.55 16.63
N ARG A 18 0.72 6.61 15.74
CA ARG A 18 1.39 7.85 15.40
C ARG A 18 0.46 8.83 14.68
N PHE A 19 -0.32 8.34 13.72
CA PHE A 19 -1.28 9.19 13.02
C PHE A 19 -2.36 9.73 13.96
N ARG A 20 -2.85 8.91 14.91
CA ARG A 20 -3.82 9.34 15.92
C ARG A 20 -3.25 10.42 16.84
N GLU A 21 -2.02 10.23 17.32
CA GLU A 21 -1.30 11.20 18.15
C GLU A 21 -1.14 12.54 17.43
N LEU A 22 -0.58 12.52 16.22
CA LEU A 22 -0.36 13.71 15.40
C LEU A 22 -1.68 14.42 15.05
N SER A 23 -2.73 13.66 14.75
CA SER A 23 -4.05 14.20 14.44
C SER A 23 -4.64 14.94 15.64
N GLY A 24 -4.45 14.42 16.86
CA GLY A 24 -4.89 15.09 18.09
C GLY A 24 -4.11 16.37 18.40
N GLN A 25 -2.84 16.43 18.01
CA GLN A 25 -1.98 17.60 18.26
C GLN A 25 -2.13 18.71 17.21
N TYR A 26 -2.29 18.32 15.93
CA TYR A 26 -2.12 19.24 14.80
C TYR A 26 -3.26 19.21 13.78
N GLY A 27 -4.25 18.34 13.97
CA GLY A 27 -5.30 18.08 12.98
C GLY A 27 -4.87 17.02 11.94
N PRO A 28 -5.86 16.38 11.27
CA PRO A 28 -5.62 15.23 10.40
C PRO A 28 -4.80 15.57 9.15
N GLU A 29 -5.00 16.75 8.56
CA GLU A 29 -4.27 17.18 7.35
C GLU A 29 -2.77 17.36 7.62
N LYS A 30 -2.41 18.01 8.74
CA LYS A 30 -1.01 18.18 9.12
C LYS A 30 -0.39 16.85 9.55
N ALA A 31 -1.14 16.01 10.25
CA ALA A 31 -0.70 14.65 10.59
C ALA A 31 -0.39 13.83 9.33
N TRP A 32 -1.22 13.96 8.29
CA TRP A 32 -1.03 13.29 7.01
C TRP A 32 0.28 13.70 6.34
N GLU A 33 0.52 15.00 6.18
CA GLU A 33 1.75 15.49 5.56
C GLU A 33 2.99 15.12 6.38
N THR A 34 2.93 15.22 7.71
CA THR A 34 4.04 14.80 8.58
C THR A 34 4.32 13.30 8.46
N MET A 35 3.31 12.45 8.31
CA MET A 35 3.51 11.01 8.08
C MET A 35 4.11 10.69 6.71
N LEU A 36 4.00 11.61 5.75
CA LEU A 36 4.58 11.47 4.41
C LEU A 36 6.01 12.01 4.33
N GLU A 37 6.52 12.71 5.33
CA GLU A 37 7.91 13.17 5.35
C GLU A 37 8.89 11.98 5.30
N GLY A 38 9.76 11.95 4.28
CA GLY A 38 10.72 10.86 4.06
C GLY A 38 10.11 9.55 3.54
N PHE A 39 8.78 9.45 3.46
CA PHE A 39 8.12 8.23 3.00
C PHE A 39 8.30 7.98 1.49
N PRO A 40 8.23 9.00 0.60
CA PRO A 40 8.54 8.82 -0.82
C PRO A 40 9.95 8.25 -1.07
N GLU A 41 10.96 8.68 -0.32
CA GLU A 41 12.33 8.17 -0.43
C GLU A 41 12.41 6.69 -0.06
N LEU A 42 11.69 6.29 0.99
CA LEU A 42 11.58 4.89 1.38
C LEU A 42 10.83 4.06 0.32
N GLN A 43 9.78 4.61 -0.30
CA GLN A 43 9.09 3.95 -1.42
C GLN A 43 10.01 3.81 -2.63
N LYS A 44 10.85 4.81 -2.95
CA LYS A 44 11.88 4.68 -4.00
C LYS A 44 12.79 3.50 -3.75
N GLN A 45 13.29 3.36 -2.52
CA GLN A 45 14.19 2.27 -2.16
C GLN A 45 13.53 0.89 -2.25
N ARG A 46 12.27 0.76 -1.81
CA ARG A 46 11.56 -0.52 -1.76
C ARG A 46 10.99 -0.94 -3.12
N MET A 47 10.31 -0.02 -3.79
CA MET A 47 9.63 -0.32 -5.06
C MET A 47 10.53 -0.13 -6.27
N GLY A 48 11.56 0.72 -6.20
CA GLY A 48 12.43 1.04 -7.34
C GLY A 48 12.98 -0.19 -8.06
N PRO A 49 13.56 -1.19 -7.36
CA PRO A 49 14.04 -2.42 -7.99
C PRO A 49 12.95 -3.26 -8.68
N LEU A 50 11.73 -3.25 -8.14
CA LEU A 50 10.58 -3.96 -8.71
C LEU A 50 10.06 -3.24 -9.96
N LEU A 51 9.98 -1.91 -9.90
CA LEU A 51 9.53 -1.06 -10.99
C LEU A 51 10.58 -0.94 -12.10
N ALA A 52 11.87 -1.20 -11.81
CA ALA A 52 12.91 -1.24 -12.84
C ALA A 52 12.71 -2.38 -13.86
N LYS A 53 11.85 -3.36 -13.55
CA LYS A 53 11.53 -4.48 -14.45
C LYS A 53 10.89 -4.01 -15.76
N PRO A 54 11.04 -4.79 -16.86
CA PRO A 54 10.45 -4.46 -18.15
C PRO A 54 8.94 -4.20 -18.08
N ALA A 55 8.19 -5.06 -17.37
CA ALA A 55 6.76 -4.92 -17.16
C ALA A 55 6.42 -4.83 -15.67
N LEU A 56 5.40 -4.04 -15.31
CA LEU A 56 4.95 -3.91 -13.92
C LEU A 56 4.57 -5.27 -13.33
N ILE A 57 3.85 -6.11 -14.09
CA ILE A 57 3.45 -7.46 -13.65
C ILE A 57 4.63 -8.29 -13.12
N GLU A 58 5.82 -8.18 -13.71
CA GLU A 58 7.01 -8.90 -13.25
C GLU A 58 7.48 -8.38 -11.89
N GLY A 59 7.52 -7.05 -11.72
CA GLY A 59 7.87 -6.41 -10.46
C GLY A 59 6.90 -6.77 -9.34
N PHE A 60 5.60 -6.72 -9.61
CA PHE A 60 4.57 -7.09 -8.64
C PHE A 60 4.56 -8.59 -8.32
N ARG A 61 4.83 -9.48 -9.28
CA ARG A 61 4.97 -10.92 -8.97
C ARG A 61 6.13 -11.21 -8.02
N LEU A 62 7.21 -10.44 -8.11
CA LEU A 62 8.34 -10.55 -7.18
C LEU A 62 8.01 -10.05 -5.77
N SER A 63 6.97 -9.21 -5.59
CA SER A 63 6.54 -8.76 -4.27
C SER A 63 5.70 -9.82 -3.53
N ILE A 64 5.05 -10.74 -4.25
CA ILE A 64 4.14 -11.76 -3.70
C ILE A 64 4.73 -12.53 -2.50
N PRO A 65 5.97 -13.05 -2.54
CA PRO A 65 6.52 -13.78 -1.40
C PRO A 65 6.68 -12.90 -0.15
N TYR A 66 7.00 -11.61 -0.32
CA TYR A 66 7.11 -10.66 0.79
C TYR A 66 5.75 -10.40 1.42
N PHE A 67 4.70 -10.25 0.62
CA PHE A 67 3.33 -10.09 1.11
C PHE A 67 2.78 -11.39 1.73
N LYS A 68 3.12 -12.56 1.16
CA LYS A 68 2.75 -13.86 1.71
C LYS A 68 3.41 -14.13 3.05
N ALA A 69 4.67 -13.74 3.23
CA ALA A 69 5.39 -13.87 4.48
C ALA A 69 4.72 -13.13 5.64
N ILE A 70 3.80 -12.21 5.35
CA ILE A 70 3.21 -11.29 6.33
C ILE A 70 1.70 -11.51 6.47
N GLY A 71 1.23 -12.66 5.99
CA GLY A 71 -0.17 -13.07 6.12
C GLY A 71 -1.09 -12.51 5.05
N MET A 72 -0.59 -11.79 4.03
CA MET A 72 -1.43 -11.35 2.91
C MET A 72 -1.47 -12.41 1.82
N GLU A 73 -2.66 -12.69 1.31
CA GLU A 73 -2.84 -13.46 0.07
C GLU A 73 -3.11 -12.47 -1.06
N MET A 74 -2.22 -12.46 -2.05
CA MET A 74 -2.33 -11.59 -3.22
C MET A 74 -2.22 -12.37 -4.52
N ASP A 75 -2.86 -11.82 -5.56
CA ASP A 75 -2.72 -12.20 -6.95
C ASP A 75 -2.41 -10.94 -7.78
N VAL A 76 -1.78 -11.11 -8.93
CA VAL A 76 -1.43 -10.00 -9.80
C VAL A 76 -1.80 -10.32 -11.24
N VAL A 77 -2.57 -9.42 -11.86
CA VAL A 77 -3.06 -9.55 -13.24
C VAL A 77 -2.42 -8.48 -14.10
N ASP A 78 -1.87 -8.89 -15.24
CA ASP A 78 -1.42 -7.96 -16.28
C ASP A 78 -2.64 -7.41 -17.03
N ILE A 79 -2.73 -6.08 -17.11
CA ILE A 79 -3.78 -5.38 -17.87
C ILE A 79 -3.17 -4.42 -18.90
N SER A 80 -1.89 -4.59 -19.22
CA SER A 80 -1.15 -3.78 -20.19
C SER A 80 -1.82 -3.84 -21.57
N ASN A 81 -2.15 -2.67 -22.12
CA ASN A 81 -2.62 -2.56 -23.50
C ASN A 81 -2.42 -1.12 -24.01
N ARG A 82 -2.53 -0.93 -25.35
CA ARG A 82 -2.55 0.39 -26.01
C ARG A 82 -1.41 1.33 -25.56
N GLY A 83 -0.20 0.79 -25.42
CA GLY A 83 0.98 1.57 -25.05
C GLY A 83 1.09 1.91 -23.56
N VAL A 84 0.33 1.24 -22.69
CA VAL A 84 0.39 1.38 -21.24
C VAL A 84 0.85 0.06 -20.63
N ASP A 85 1.87 0.13 -19.77
CA ASP A 85 2.30 -0.97 -18.88
C ASP A 85 1.50 -0.84 -17.58
N ALA A 86 0.64 -1.82 -17.30
CA ALA A 86 -0.32 -1.74 -16.20
C ALA A 86 -0.57 -3.11 -15.55
N ALA A 87 -0.73 -3.10 -14.23
CA ALA A 87 -1.02 -4.28 -13.43
C ALA A 87 -2.13 -4.00 -12.41
N LEU A 88 -2.93 -5.04 -12.14
CA LEU A 88 -3.82 -5.09 -10.98
C LEU A 88 -3.17 -5.94 -9.90
N GLU A 89 -3.06 -5.39 -8.70
CA GLU A 89 -2.80 -6.15 -7.48
C GLU A 89 -4.13 -6.45 -6.80
N ILE A 90 -4.43 -7.74 -6.61
CA ILE A 90 -5.66 -8.23 -6.00
C ILE A 90 -5.32 -8.83 -4.64
N GLN A 91 -5.69 -8.13 -3.57
CA GLN A 91 -5.46 -8.58 -2.21
C GLN A 91 -6.73 -9.22 -1.64
N LYS A 92 -6.66 -10.53 -1.41
CA LYS A 92 -7.77 -11.35 -0.89
C LYS A 92 -7.93 -11.24 0.62
N PHE A 93 -6.85 -11.04 1.35
CA PHE A 93 -6.89 -10.91 2.81
C PHE A 93 -6.19 -9.63 3.27
N CYS A 94 -6.89 -8.82 4.08
CA CYS A 94 -6.35 -7.60 4.67
C CYS A 94 -6.19 -7.77 6.19
N PRO A 95 -4.96 -7.92 6.70
CA PRO A 95 -4.72 -8.14 8.13
C PRO A 95 -5.01 -6.87 8.97
N TYR A 96 -5.14 -5.70 8.34
CA TYR A 96 -5.30 -4.42 9.03
C TYR A 96 -6.75 -4.07 9.39
N LEU A 97 -7.74 -4.81 8.87
CA LEU A 97 -9.16 -4.54 9.12
C LEU A 97 -9.53 -4.64 10.61
N GLU A 98 -8.93 -5.59 11.32
CA GLU A 98 -9.21 -5.80 12.74
C GLU A 98 -8.41 -4.82 13.60
N VAL A 99 -7.17 -4.52 13.19
CA VAL A 99 -6.20 -3.76 13.98
C VAL A 99 -6.51 -2.26 14.04
N CYS A 100 -7.12 -1.69 12.99
CA CYS A 100 -7.39 -0.25 12.96
C CYS A 100 -8.39 0.20 14.03
N ARG A 101 -9.29 -0.70 14.46
CA ARG A 101 -10.33 -0.42 15.45
C ARG A 101 -9.76 -0.13 16.84
N ASP A 102 -8.66 -0.80 17.20
CA ASP A 102 -7.95 -0.58 18.46
C ASP A 102 -7.45 0.87 18.61
N TYR A 103 -7.34 1.60 17.50
CA TYR A 103 -6.88 2.99 17.44
C TYR A 103 -7.99 3.99 17.09
N GLY A 104 -9.25 3.53 17.06
CA GLY A 104 -10.40 4.37 16.80
C GLY A 104 -10.60 4.75 15.33
N PHE A 105 -10.15 3.91 14.39
CA PHE A 105 -10.40 4.07 12.96
C PHE A 105 -11.44 3.05 12.47
N ASP A 106 -12.41 3.53 11.70
CA ASP A 106 -13.41 2.67 11.05
C ASP A 106 -12.80 1.83 9.93
N THR A 107 -11.80 2.37 9.23
CA THR A 107 -11.10 1.67 8.16
C THR A 107 -9.58 1.89 8.23
N PRO A 108 -8.76 0.91 7.82
CA PRO A 108 -7.30 1.06 7.81
C PRO A 108 -6.79 1.85 6.60
N CYS A 109 -7.62 2.02 5.57
CA CYS A 109 -7.18 2.36 4.21
C CYS A 109 -6.50 3.72 4.11
N HIS A 110 -6.98 4.72 4.86
CA HIS A 110 -6.40 6.06 4.82
C HIS A 110 -4.94 6.04 5.29
N VAL A 111 -4.68 5.51 6.48
CA VAL A 111 -3.34 5.51 7.11
C VAL A 111 -2.38 4.51 6.47
N ILE A 112 -2.90 3.45 5.85
CA ILE A 112 -2.07 2.41 5.23
C ILE A 112 -1.99 2.63 3.71
N CYS A 113 -3.04 2.25 2.99
CA CYS A 113 -2.98 2.10 1.53
C CYS A 113 -2.94 3.44 0.80
N GLU A 114 -3.71 4.43 1.25
CA GLU A 114 -3.74 5.75 0.60
C GLU A 114 -2.42 6.50 0.81
N MET A 115 -1.83 6.40 2.01
CA MET A 115 -0.47 6.93 2.24
C MET A 115 0.58 6.22 1.38
N ASP A 116 0.52 4.89 1.26
CA ASP A 116 1.46 4.13 0.44
C ASP A 116 1.36 4.54 -1.05
N ILE A 117 0.14 4.76 -1.57
CA ILE A 117 -0.10 5.25 -2.94
C ILE A 117 0.39 6.69 -3.12
N GLU A 118 0.09 7.58 -2.17
CA GLU A 118 0.52 8.97 -2.25
C GLU A 118 2.05 9.08 -2.18
N ALA A 119 2.69 8.31 -1.31
CA ALA A 119 4.15 8.22 -1.24
C ALA A 119 4.73 7.67 -2.55
N SER A 120 4.12 6.64 -3.15
CA SER A 120 4.55 6.10 -4.45
C SER A 120 4.36 7.10 -5.59
N ARG A 121 3.28 7.88 -5.60
CA ARG A 121 3.04 8.94 -6.59
C ARG A 121 4.10 10.05 -6.47
N ARG A 122 4.44 10.47 -5.25
CA ARG A 122 5.53 11.43 -5.00
C ARG A 122 6.90 10.85 -5.39
N ALA A 123 7.08 9.55 -5.22
CA ALA A 123 8.32 8.84 -5.52
C ALA A 123 8.56 8.65 -7.04
N PHE A 124 7.49 8.36 -7.79
CA PHE A 124 7.53 7.97 -9.20
C PHE A 124 6.45 8.74 -9.97
N PRO A 125 6.71 10.00 -10.37
CA PRO A 125 5.70 10.87 -10.97
C PRO A 125 5.10 10.35 -12.29
N GLU A 126 5.81 9.47 -12.99
CA GLU A 126 5.35 8.81 -14.21
C GLU A 126 4.38 7.65 -13.97
N MET A 127 4.26 7.20 -12.72
CA MET A 127 3.38 6.11 -12.33
C MET A 127 2.10 6.65 -11.70
N LYS A 128 0.98 6.01 -12.00
CA LYS A 128 -0.30 6.26 -11.34
C LYS A 128 -0.74 5.02 -10.59
N GLY A 129 -0.96 5.18 -9.28
CA GLY A 129 -1.57 4.18 -8.41
C GLY A 129 -3.01 4.58 -8.05
N GLU A 130 -3.92 3.61 -7.97
CA GLU A 130 -5.33 3.83 -7.67
C GLU A 130 -5.91 2.66 -6.86
N ILE A 131 -6.77 2.94 -5.88
CA ILE A 131 -7.54 1.92 -5.14
C ILE A 131 -8.92 1.77 -5.80
N LEU A 132 -9.14 0.67 -6.51
CA LEU A 132 -10.40 0.43 -7.24
C LEU A 132 -11.51 -0.09 -6.33
N CYS A 133 -11.19 -0.97 -5.38
CA CYS A 133 -12.15 -1.45 -4.39
C CYS A 133 -11.46 -1.79 -3.07
N ARG A 134 -12.22 -1.85 -1.97
CA ARG A 134 -11.70 -1.98 -0.61
C ARG A 134 -12.55 -2.99 0.17
N GLN A 135 -11.90 -3.96 0.81
CA GLN A 135 -12.59 -4.85 1.75
C GLN A 135 -13.23 -4.10 2.92
N ALA A 136 -12.58 -3.01 3.37
CA ALA A 136 -13.11 -2.15 4.41
C ALA A 136 -14.47 -1.49 4.06
N LEU A 137 -14.85 -1.49 2.77
CA LEU A 137 -16.12 -0.98 2.26
C LEU A 137 -17.05 -2.10 1.75
N GLY A 138 -16.85 -3.33 2.20
CA GLY A 138 -17.72 -4.47 1.90
C GLY A 138 -17.40 -5.23 0.60
N SER A 139 -16.32 -4.88 -0.11
CA SER A 139 -15.85 -5.68 -1.25
C SER A 139 -15.22 -7.00 -0.77
N PRO A 140 -15.27 -8.09 -1.55
CA PRO A 140 -14.62 -9.35 -1.17
C PRO A 140 -13.08 -9.29 -1.24
N VAL A 141 -12.53 -8.33 -1.98
CA VAL A 141 -11.09 -8.12 -2.17
C VAL A 141 -10.76 -6.63 -2.18
N CYS A 142 -9.50 -6.28 -1.94
CA CYS A 142 -8.96 -4.96 -2.32
C CYS A 142 -8.33 -5.10 -3.70
N ILE A 143 -8.54 -4.12 -4.58
CA ILE A 143 -7.88 -4.07 -5.89
C ILE A 143 -7.15 -2.75 -6.00
N PHE A 144 -5.86 -2.83 -6.31
CA PHE A 144 -5.02 -1.69 -6.61
C PHE A 144 -4.62 -1.76 -8.08
N LYS A 145 -4.73 -0.63 -8.77
CA LYS A 145 -4.26 -0.50 -10.15
C LYS A 145 -3.02 0.36 -10.17
N TYR A 146 -1.99 -0.12 -10.86
CA TYR A 146 -0.78 0.63 -11.15
C TYR A 146 -0.58 0.69 -12.65
N GLU A 147 -0.29 1.89 -13.17
CA GLU A 147 -0.05 2.11 -14.60
C GLU A 147 1.09 3.12 -14.83
N ARG A 148 1.80 2.94 -15.94
CA ARG A 148 2.82 3.86 -16.45
C ARG A 148 2.88 3.76 -17.99
N PRO A 149 3.49 4.73 -18.68
CA PRO A 149 3.78 4.58 -20.11
C PRO A 149 4.61 3.32 -20.37
N ALA A 150 4.25 2.55 -21.40
CA ALA A 150 5.10 1.45 -21.85
C ALA A 150 6.45 1.99 -22.35
N LYS A 151 7.52 1.23 -22.10
CA LYS A 151 8.87 1.55 -22.58
C LYS A 151 9.06 1.20 -24.05
#